data_AF-A0A7W7TX30-F1
#
_entry.id   AF-A0A7W7TX30-F1
#
_cell.length_a   1.000
_cell.length_b   1.000
_cell.length_c   1.000
_cell.angle_alpha   90.00
_cell.angle_beta   90.00
_cell.angle_gamma   90.00
#
_symmetry.space_group_name_H-M   'P 1'
#
loop_
_entity.id
_entity.type
_entity.pdbx_description
1 polymer ?
#
loop_
_entity_poly.entity_id
_entity_poly.type
_entity_poly.pdbx_seq_one_letter_code
_entity_poly.pdbx_strand_id
1 'polypeptide(L)'
;MPRSASLRNKVSKTLLGSSWRASRSAGPPAPACHEGRQKVRDRGGRRDDRERHGLVPAGGRHRLGGLLAFEREQLRRYIVEAHRCGWQVATHAIGDAALDVVLDAYEEAGRSHPRVDVRHRIEHAGVASDAQVARIAELGLIPVPQGRFLSETGDGLLAALGPERGRLAYRMRSFLDAGVVLPGSSDAPVVASDPLLSIHDMVNRRTASGAPIGPDEAVTAREALYATRSVRRTRCTRSGSRALSPGACSPTSQS
;
A
#
# COMPACT_ATOMS: atom_id res chain seq x y z
N MET A 1 -50.81 6.06 -1.35
CA MET A 1 -49.55 6.64 -1.85
C MET A 1 -48.51 6.60 -0.73
N PRO A 2 -47.25 6.21 -1.01
CA PRO A 2 -46.25 5.75 -0.03
C PRO A 2 -45.17 6.84 0.24
N ARG A 3 -44.16 6.75 1.11
CA ARG A 3 -43.59 5.70 1.97
C ARG A 3 -42.70 6.36 3.04
N SER A 4 -42.65 5.71 4.19
CA SER A 4 -41.83 5.98 5.37
C SER A 4 -40.32 5.87 5.13
N ALA A 5 -39.55 6.67 5.87
CA ALA A 5 -38.10 6.64 5.94
C ALA A 5 -37.60 5.37 6.63
N SER A 6 -36.71 4.63 5.96
CA SER A 6 -36.05 3.44 6.47
C SER A 6 -34.62 3.79 6.88
N LEU A 7 -34.39 3.83 8.20
CA LEU A 7 -33.09 3.61 8.81
C LEU A 7 -32.61 2.21 8.41
N ARG A 8 -31.45 2.12 7.74
CA ARG A 8 -30.74 0.85 7.53
C ARG A 8 -29.29 0.99 7.96
N ASN A 9 -29.04 0.53 9.18
CA ASN A 9 -27.77 -0.05 9.58
C ASN A 9 -27.37 -1.12 8.54
N LYS A 10 -26.15 -1.03 7.99
CA LYS A 10 -25.52 -2.17 7.32
C LYS A 10 -24.30 -2.59 8.10
N VAL A 11 -24.55 -3.60 8.92
CA VAL A 11 -23.62 -4.43 9.65
C VAL A 11 -22.77 -5.25 8.68
N SER A 12 -21.52 -5.44 9.11
CA SER A 12 -20.49 -6.37 8.67
C SER A 12 -21.01 -7.68 8.07
N LYS A 13 -20.45 -8.11 6.93
CA LYS A 13 -20.58 -9.47 6.42
C LYS A 13 -19.52 -10.36 7.07
N THR A 14 -19.92 -11.11 8.09
CA THR A 14 -19.30 -12.37 8.50
C THR A 14 -20.27 -13.51 8.18
N LEU A 15 -19.68 -14.63 7.74
CA LEU A 15 -20.25 -15.89 7.25
C LEU A 15 -21.08 -16.67 8.29
N LEU A 16 -22.02 -17.48 7.78
CA LEU A 16 -22.49 -18.82 8.22
C LEU A 16 -23.56 -19.25 7.19
N GLY A 17 -23.69 -20.46 6.66
CA GLY A 17 -22.99 -21.73 6.78
C GLY A 17 -23.85 -22.75 5.99
N SER A 18 -23.24 -23.68 5.26
CA SER A 18 -23.91 -24.93 4.89
C SER A 18 -22.89 -26.07 4.93
N SER A 19 -23.35 -27.14 5.55
CA SER A 19 -22.60 -28.29 6.05
C SER A 19 -21.96 -29.13 4.96
N TRP A 20 -20.69 -29.47 5.15
CA TRP A 20 -20.13 -30.75 4.71
C TRP A 20 -19.28 -31.33 5.86
N ARG A 21 -19.66 -32.54 6.30
CA ARG A 21 -18.86 -33.40 7.17
C ARG A 21 -17.84 -34.10 6.30
N ALA A 22 -16.56 -33.93 6.60
CA ALA A 22 -15.52 -34.90 6.30
C ALA A 22 -14.66 -35.07 7.57
N SER A 23 -14.43 -36.32 7.90
CA SER A 23 -13.78 -36.85 9.09
C SER A 23 -12.35 -36.34 9.31
N ARG A 24 -11.95 -36.29 10.57
CA ARG A 24 -10.60 -35.93 11.05
C ARG A 24 -9.50 -36.74 10.34
N SER A 25 -8.50 -36.06 9.80
CA SER A 25 -7.07 -36.33 10.06
C SER A 25 -6.19 -35.19 9.53
N ALA A 26 -5.24 -34.77 10.37
CA ALA A 26 -4.02 -33.97 10.12
C ALA A 26 -4.07 -32.69 9.22
N GLY A 27 -3.91 -31.54 9.88
CA GLY A 27 -3.44 -30.27 9.29
C GLY A 27 -4.51 -29.41 8.58
N PRO A 28 -4.47 -28.07 8.71
CA PRO A 28 -5.34 -27.22 7.89
C PRO A 28 -4.93 -27.37 6.41
N PRO A 29 -5.87 -27.64 5.50
CA PRO A 29 -5.56 -27.71 4.08
C PRO A 29 -5.07 -26.35 3.58
N ALA A 30 -4.02 -26.36 2.76
CA ALA A 30 -3.61 -25.19 1.99
C ALA A 30 -4.83 -24.67 1.19
N PRO A 31 -5.08 -23.35 1.15
CA PRO A 31 -6.19 -22.83 0.38
C PRO A 31 -5.99 -23.22 -1.09
N ALA A 32 -7.04 -23.75 -1.72
CA ALA A 32 -7.06 -24.05 -3.14
C ALA A 32 -6.66 -22.80 -3.93
N CYS A 33 -5.54 -22.86 -4.65
CA CYS A 33 -5.05 -21.74 -5.46
C CYS A 33 -6.04 -21.51 -6.63
N HIS A 34 -6.82 -20.43 -6.55
CA HIS A 34 -7.50 -19.82 -7.70
C HIS A 34 -6.85 -18.47 -7.99
N GLU A 35 -6.92 -17.94 -9.21
CA GLU A 35 -6.33 -16.62 -9.54
C GLU A 35 -7.08 -15.47 -8.82
N GLY A 36 -6.35 -14.46 -8.31
CA GLY A 36 -6.98 -13.30 -7.69
C GLY A 36 -6.04 -12.21 -7.15
N ARG A 37 -6.61 -11.23 -6.43
CA ARG A 37 -5.90 -10.16 -5.72
C ARG A 37 -6.14 -10.25 -4.21
N GLN A 38 -5.07 -10.21 -3.40
CA GLN A 38 -5.15 -10.30 -1.94
C GLN A 38 -4.55 -9.06 -1.29
N LYS A 39 -5.30 -8.44 -0.36
CA LYS A 39 -4.85 -7.31 0.46
C LYS A 39 -4.51 -7.79 1.87
N VAL A 40 -3.27 -7.60 2.30
CA VAL A 40 -2.83 -7.88 3.67
C VAL A 40 -2.57 -6.55 4.38
N ARG A 41 -3.06 -6.39 5.62
CA ARG A 41 -2.98 -5.12 6.36
C ARG A 41 -1.86 -5.17 7.40
N ASP A 42 -1.08 -4.10 7.56
CA ASP A 42 -0.12 -3.96 8.67
C ASP A 42 0.12 -2.49 9.07
N ARG A 43 0.06 -2.13 10.36
CA ARG A 43 0.23 -0.73 10.83
C ARG A 43 1.51 -0.56 11.67
N GLY A 44 2.65 -1.05 11.21
CA GLY A 44 3.88 -0.97 12.01
C GLY A 44 4.40 0.45 12.24
N GLY A 45 5.26 0.59 13.24
CA GLY A 45 5.90 1.83 13.67
C GLY A 45 7.26 1.57 14.33
N ARG A 46 7.92 2.66 14.74
CA ARG A 46 9.30 2.87 15.24
C ARG A 46 10.27 1.66 15.25
N ARG A 47 11.37 1.81 14.52
CA ARG A 47 12.62 1.05 14.65
C ARG A 47 13.35 1.42 15.95
N ASP A 48 13.68 0.45 16.79
CA ASP A 48 14.64 0.62 17.89
C ASP A 48 15.91 -0.17 17.55
N ASP A 49 17.06 0.50 17.49
CA ASP A 49 18.33 -0.06 17.02
C ASP A 49 18.97 -1.08 17.99
N ARG A 50 18.21 -1.59 18.97
CA ARG A 50 18.68 -2.50 20.03
C ARG A 50 18.27 -3.97 19.85
N GLU A 51 17.39 -4.31 18.91
CA GLU A 51 16.84 -5.68 18.79
C GLU A 51 17.65 -6.61 17.85
N ARG A 52 18.97 -6.71 18.04
CA ARG A 52 19.76 -7.79 17.40
C ARG A 52 19.70 -9.12 18.15
N HIS A 53 19.21 -9.14 19.39
CA HIS A 53 19.11 -10.36 20.20
C HIS A 53 17.91 -10.30 21.15
N GLY A 54 16.89 -11.14 20.92
CA GLY A 54 15.87 -11.44 21.93
C GLY A 54 14.44 -11.50 21.39
N LEU A 55 13.89 -12.71 21.38
CA LEU A 55 12.46 -12.99 21.18
C LEU A 55 11.62 -12.24 22.22
N VAL A 56 10.64 -11.44 21.77
CA VAL A 56 9.57 -10.90 22.63
C VAL A 56 8.22 -11.49 22.17
N PRO A 57 7.31 -11.88 23.08
CA PRO A 57 6.08 -12.55 22.71
C PRO A 57 5.01 -11.58 22.17
N ALA A 58 4.14 -12.12 21.31
CA ALA A 58 2.99 -11.46 20.69
C ALA A 58 2.06 -10.77 21.71
N GLY A 59 1.65 -9.53 21.40
CA GLY A 59 0.58 -8.80 22.11
C GLY A 59 1.01 -7.67 23.07
N GLY A 60 2.30 -7.34 23.15
CA GLY A 60 2.80 -6.26 24.00
C GLY A 60 2.71 -4.87 23.35
N ARG A 61 2.10 -3.88 24.03
CA ARG A 61 2.31 -2.47 23.70
C ARG A 61 3.79 -2.12 23.93
N HIS A 62 4.58 -1.95 22.88
CA HIS A 62 5.87 -1.27 22.98
C HIS A 62 5.58 0.18 23.37
N ARG A 63 6.17 0.66 24.47
CA ARG A 63 5.82 1.95 25.08
C ARG A 63 6.00 3.18 24.16
N LEU A 64 6.62 3.04 22.98
CA LEU A 64 6.58 3.97 21.83
C LEU A 64 6.78 3.25 20.46
N GLY A 65 6.25 2.03 20.29
CA GLY A 65 6.39 1.22 19.05
C GLY A 65 5.04 1.01 18.35
N GLY A 66 5.02 0.96 17.02
CA GLY A 66 3.76 0.78 16.28
C GLY A 66 3.19 -0.64 16.37
N LEU A 67 2.12 -0.93 15.63
CA LEU A 67 1.34 -2.16 15.76
C LEU A 67 1.40 -3.00 14.49
N LEU A 68 2.06 -4.15 14.57
CA LEU A 68 1.90 -5.14 13.51
C LEU A 68 0.52 -5.79 13.61
N ALA A 69 -0.23 -5.86 12.50
CA ALA A 69 -1.56 -6.47 12.49
C ALA A 69 -1.50 -8.00 12.34
N PHE A 70 -0.38 -8.50 11.85
CA PHE A 70 -0.03 -9.92 11.83
C PHE A 70 1.37 -10.09 12.40
N GLU A 71 1.62 -11.24 13.02
CA GLU A 71 2.98 -11.61 13.38
C GLU A 71 3.87 -11.67 12.13
N ARG A 72 5.14 -11.29 12.26
CA ARG A 72 6.08 -11.21 11.11
C ARG A 72 6.10 -12.50 10.29
N GLU A 73 6.19 -13.63 10.98
CA GLU A 73 6.21 -14.96 10.38
C GLU A 73 4.88 -15.32 9.68
N GLN A 74 3.76 -14.88 10.24
CA GLN A 74 2.45 -15.09 9.64
C GLN A 74 2.29 -14.25 8.36
N LEU A 75 2.72 -12.98 8.39
CA LEU A 75 2.70 -12.09 7.23
C LEU A 75 3.60 -12.62 6.10
N ARG A 76 4.82 -13.03 6.45
CA ARG A 76 5.77 -13.69 5.54
C ARG A 76 5.13 -14.87 4.83
N ARG A 77 4.57 -15.81 5.59
CA ARG A 77 3.89 -17.00 5.04
C ARG A 77 2.75 -16.61 4.09
N TYR A 78 1.91 -15.64 4.44
CA TYR A 78 0.82 -15.21 3.55
C TYR A 78 1.32 -14.61 2.23
N ILE A 79 2.35 -13.78 2.27
CA ILE A 79 2.93 -13.17 1.07
C ILE A 79 3.55 -14.24 0.17
N VAL A 80 4.39 -15.12 0.72
CA VAL A 80 5.07 -16.17 -0.02
C VAL A 80 4.08 -17.16 -0.64
N GLU A 81 3.07 -17.60 0.13
CA GLU A 81 2.07 -18.55 -0.38
C GLU A 81 1.17 -17.94 -1.45
N ALA A 82 0.70 -16.70 -1.26
CA ALA A 82 -0.11 -16.03 -2.27
C ALA A 82 0.69 -15.76 -3.55
N HIS A 83 1.96 -15.34 -3.42
CA HIS A 83 2.88 -15.19 -4.54
C HIS A 83 3.09 -16.52 -5.27
N ARG A 84 3.33 -17.61 -4.55
CA ARG A 84 3.46 -18.96 -5.11
C ARG A 84 2.21 -19.39 -5.88
N CYS A 85 1.02 -19.09 -5.36
CA CYS A 85 -0.26 -19.39 -6.01
C CYS A 85 -0.58 -18.49 -7.24
N GLY A 86 0.33 -17.62 -7.68
CA GLY A 86 0.08 -16.78 -8.86
C GLY A 86 -0.55 -15.41 -8.57
N TRP A 87 -0.79 -15.05 -7.32
CA TRP A 87 -1.50 -13.81 -6.99
C TRP A 87 -0.60 -12.57 -7.11
N GLN A 88 -1.21 -11.45 -7.45
CA GLN A 88 -0.65 -10.13 -7.18
C GLN A 88 -1.05 -9.72 -5.75
N VAL A 89 -0.06 -9.70 -4.85
CA VAL A 89 -0.24 -9.32 -3.45
C VAL A 89 -0.07 -7.81 -3.27
N ALA A 90 -1.01 -7.19 -2.55
CA ALA A 90 -0.92 -5.84 -2.05
C ALA A 90 -0.81 -5.85 -0.50
N THR A 91 0.24 -5.25 0.04
CA THR A 91 0.45 -5.10 1.49
C THR A 91 0.21 -3.65 1.89
N HIS A 92 -0.33 -3.41 3.07
CA HIS A 92 -0.40 -2.07 3.66
C HIS A 92 0.78 -1.93 4.62
N ALA A 93 1.62 -0.92 4.43
CA ALA A 93 2.72 -0.61 5.33
C ALA A 93 2.91 0.92 5.42
N ILE A 94 2.78 1.47 6.64
CA ILE A 94 2.95 2.91 6.90
C ILE A 94 4.31 3.18 7.53
N GLY A 95 4.66 2.51 8.62
CA GLY A 95 5.96 2.70 9.28
C GLY A 95 7.11 2.00 8.55
N ASP A 96 8.31 2.54 8.74
CA ASP A 96 9.58 1.99 8.27
C ASP A 96 9.81 0.55 8.74
N ALA A 97 9.50 0.23 10.00
CA ALA A 97 9.66 -1.13 10.52
C ALA A 97 8.66 -2.14 9.89
N ALA A 98 7.45 -1.70 9.53
CA ALA A 98 6.52 -2.52 8.75
C ALA A 98 7.03 -2.77 7.35
N LEU A 99 7.61 -1.74 6.75
CA LEU A 99 8.16 -1.81 5.41
C LEU A 99 9.29 -2.84 5.34
N ASP A 100 10.18 -2.91 6.33
CA ASP A 100 11.21 -3.96 6.41
C ASP A 100 10.61 -5.38 6.39
N VAL A 101 9.58 -5.65 7.20
CA VAL A 101 8.92 -6.98 7.23
C VAL A 101 8.37 -7.37 5.87
N VAL A 102 7.73 -6.41 5.21
CA VAL A 102 7.09 -6.61 3.91
C VAL A 102 8.14 -6.81 2.81
N LEU A 103 9.22 -6.03 2.82
CA LEU A 103 10.32 -6.16 1.86
C LEU A 103 11.01 -7.52 1.98
N ASP A 104 11.31 -7.97 3.20
CA ASP A 104 11.93 -9.27 3.45
C ASP A 104 11.05 -10.42 2.93
N ALA A 105 9.73 -10.32 3.13
CA ALA A 105 8.78 -11.31 2.64
C ALA A 105 8.65 -11.33 1.11
N TYR A 106 8.67 -10.17 0.45
CA TYR A 106 8.65 -10.11 -1.02
C TYR A 106 9.95 -10.61 -1.63
N GLU A 107 11.09 -10.27 -1.03
CA GLU A 107 12.41 -10.76 -1.45
C GLU A 107 12.47 -12.29 -1.35
N GLU A 108 12.00 -12.85 -0.23
CA GLU A 108 11.92 -14.30 -0.09
C GLU A 108 10.98 -14.93 -1.12
N ALA A 109 9.79 -14.35 -1.33
CA ALA A 109 8.83 -14.85 -2.29
C ALA A 109 9.43 -14.91 -3.71
N GLY A 110 10.10 -13.84 -4.15
CA GLY A 110 10.77 -13.77 -5.45
C GLY A 110 11.95 -14.73 -5.57
N ARG A 111 12.74 -14.91 -4.50
CA ARG A 111 13.88 -15.85 -4.49
C ARG A 111 13.42 -17.31 -4.50
N SER A 112 12.38 -17.64 -3.75
CA SER A 112 11.87 -19.01 -3.59
C SER A 112 11.00 -19.46 -4.75
N HIS A 113 10.27 -18.54 -5.38
CA HIS A 113 9.34 -18.84 -6.46
C HIS A 113 9.45 -17.76 -7.57
N PRO A 114 10.54 -17.72 -8.35
CA PRO A 114 10.76 -16.66 -9.33
C PRO A 114 9.61 -16.54 -10.33
N ARG A 115 9.09 -15.31 -10.49
CA ARG A 115 8.01 -14.97 -11.41
C ARG A 115 8.29 -13.63 -12.10
N VAL A 116 7.89 -13.53 -13.36
CA VAL A 116 8.04 -12.30 -14.15
C VAL A 116 6.79 -11.41 -14.03
N ASP A 117 6.99 -10.09 -14.05
CA ASP A 117 5.94 -9.07 -14.09
C ASP A 117 4.83 -9.21 -13.02
N VAL A 118 5.18 -9.58 -11.79
CA VAL A 118 4.20 -9.84 -10.71
C VAL A 118 3.52 -8.58 -10.19
N ARG A 119 4.23 -7.44 -10.23
CA ARG A 119 3.70 -6.10 -9.86
C ARG A 119 3.12 -6.03 -8.45
N HIS A 120 3.78 -6.63 -7.46
CA HIS A 120 3.38 -6.48 -6.08
C HIS A 120 3.29 -5.02 -5.65
N ARG A 121 2.35 -4.73 -4.75
CA ARG A 121 2.03 -3.37 -4.33
C ARG A 121 2.23 -3.19 -2.84
N ILE A 122 2.73 -2.01 -2.47
CA ILE A 122 2.80 -1.56 -1.08
C ILE A 122 1.90 -0.32 -0.96
N GLU A 123 0.74 -0.48 -0.36
CA GLU A 123 -0.16 0.62 -0.06
C GLU A 123 0.46 1.52 0.99
N HIS A 124 0.31 2.83 0.79
CA HIS A 124 0.90 3.92 1.55
C HIS A 124 2.40 4.08 1.31
N ALA A 125 3.21 3.08 1.70
CA ALA A 125 4.67 3.24 1.84
C ALA A 125 4.98 4.55 2.59
N GLY A 126 4.30 4.73 3.73
CA GLY A 126 4.10 6.02 4.37
C GLY A 126 5.40 6.67 4.87
N VAL A 127 6.33 5.86 5.36
CA VAL A 127 7.67 6.27 5.80
C VAL A 127 8.67 5.29 5.22
N ALA A 128 9.62 5.79 4.45
CA ALA A 128 10.65 4.98 3.83
C ALA A 128 12.01 5.66 3.91
N SER A 129 13.03 4.91 4.33
CA SER A 129 14.43 5.32 4.24
C SER A 129 14.96 5.18 2.82
N ASP A 130 16.08 5.84 2.51
CA ASP A 130 16.72 5.76 1.19
C ASP A 130 17.08 4.31 0.80
N ALA A 131 17.55 3.51 1.78
CA ALA A 131 17.82 2.09 1.58
C ALA A 131 16.56 1.29 1.24
N GLN A 132 15.42 1.62 1.87
CA GLN A 132 14.15 0.96 1.55
C GLN A 132 13.61 1.38 0.19
N VAL A 133 13.81 2.65 -0.22
CA VAL A 133 13.50 3.10 -1.59
C VAL A 133 14.31 2.30 -2.62
N ALA A 134 15.61 2.10 -2.39
CA ALA A 134 16.45 1.28 -3.26
C ALA A 134 15.95 -0.17 -3.35
N ARG A 135 15.67 -0.81 -2.20
CA ARG A 135 15.10 -2.17 -2.16
C ARG A 135 13.77 -2.28 -2.91
N ILE A 136 12.88 -1.29 -2.78
CA ILE A 136 11.60 -1.25 -3.51
C ILE A 136 11.85 -1.27 -5.03
N ALA A 137 12.82 -0.49 -5.51
CA ALA A 137 13.19 -0.43 -6.92
C ALA A 137 13.81 -1.75 -7.41
N GLU A 138 14.77 -2.30 -6.66
CA GLU A 138 15.45 -3.56 -6.98
C GLU A 138 14.48 -4.74 -7.07
N LEU A 139 13.52 -4.82 -6.14
CA LEU A 139 12.50 -5.87 -6.12
C LEU A 139 11.36 -5.65 -7.12
N GLY A 140 11.35 -4.51 -7.85
CA GLY A 140 10.29 -4.17 -8.81
C GLY A 140 8.92 -3.98 -8.14
N LEU A 141 8.89 -3.53 -6.88
CA LEU A 141 7.67 -3.31 -6.12
C LEU A 141 7.05 -1.96 -6.46
N ILE A 142 5.74 -1.86 -6.29
CA ILE A 142 4.96 -0.67 -6.65
C ILE A 142 4.40 -0.01 -5.38
N PRO A 143 5.01 1.06 -4.86
CA PRO A 143 4.45 1.84 -3.78
C PRO A 143 3.23 2.62 -4.28
N VAL A 144 2.21 2.75 -3.43
CA VAL A 144 0.94 3.39 -3.76
C VAL A 144 0.64 4.45 -2.69
N PRO A 145 1.22 5.64 -2.81
CA PRO A 145 0.99 6.71 -1.84
C PRO A 145 -0.37 7.38 -2.03
N GLN A 146 -0.82 8.08 -0.99
CA GLN A 146 -2.03 8.89 -1.00
C GLN A 146 -1.68 10.36 -0.80
N GLY A 147 -1.90 11.18 -1.84
CA GLY A 147 -1.57 12.62 -1.78
C GLY A 147 -2.34 13.35 -0.68
N ARG A 148 -3.63 13.04 -0.53
CA ARG A 148 -4.52 13.66 0.47
C ARG A 148 -4.12 13.43 1.92
N PHE A 149 -3.36 12.38 2.22
CA PHE A 149 -2.88 12.14 3.59
C PHE A 149 -1.92 13.23 4.06
N LEU A 150 -1.24 13.93 3.14
CA LEU A 150 -0.31 15.01 3.49
C LEU A 150 -1.01 16.16 4.18
N SER A 151 -2.15 16.62 3.65
CA SER A 151 -2.92 17.67 4.29
C SER A 151 -3.76 17.13 5.45
N GLU A 152 -4.51 16.05 5.24
CA GLU A 152 -5.52 15.59 6.23
C GLU A 152 -4.93 14.87 7.45
N THR A 153 -3.76 14.23 7.31
CA THR A 153 -3.12 13.48 8.40
C THR A 153 -1.71 13.95 8.72
N GLY A 154 -1.13 14.85 7.91
CA GLY A 154 0.27 15.23 7.98
C GLY A 154 0.67 15.90 9.30
N ASP A 155 -0.21 16.69 9.92
CA ASP A 155 0.09 17.32 11.22
C ASP A 155 0.32 16.25 12.30
N GLY A 156 -0.55 15.25 12.37
CA GLY A 156 -0.40 14.12 13.28
C GLY A 156 0.80 13.25 12.94
N LEU A 157 1.09 13.05 11.64
CA LEU A 157 2.26 12.31 11.19
C LEU A 157 3.56 13.00 11.59
N LEU A 158 3.68 14.31 11.39
CA LEU A 158 4.85 15.09 11.79
C LEU A 158 5.04 15.07 13.31
N ALA A 159 3.96 15.23 14.07
CA ALA A 159 3.99 15.14 15.53
C ALA A 159 4.49 13.77 16.01
N ALA A 160 4.07 12.69 15.35
CA ALA A 160 4.47 11.33 15.69
C ALA A 160 5.91 10.97 15.26
N LEU A 161 6.37 11.50 14.12
CA LEU A 161 7.69 11.19 13.57
C LEU A 161 8.80 12.08 14.13
N GLY A 162 8.48 13.31 14.50
CA GLY A 162 9.46 14.34 14.80
C GLY A 162 10.17 14.87 13.54
N PRO A 163 10.98 15.94 13.69
CA PRO A 163 11.56 16.67 12.57
C PRO A 163 12.47 15.81 11.69
N GLU A 164 13.31 14.97 12.29
CA GLU A 164 14.30 14.15 11.58
C GLU A 164 13.66 13.11 10.64
N ARG A 165 12.54 12.52 11.06
CA ARG A 165 11.86 11.45 10.30
C ARG A 165 10.72 11.98 9.45
N GLY A 166 10.24 13.21 9.69
CA GLY A 166 9.23 13.85 8.85
C GLY A 166 9.65 13.97 7.38
N ARG A 167 10.96 14.14 7.10
CA ARG A 167 11.51 14.11 5.73
C ARG A 167 11.41 12.75 5.03
N LEU A 168 11.17 11.69 5.79
CA LEU A 168 11.03 10.33 5.27
C LEU A 168 9.58 9.99 4.87
N ALA A 169 8.64 10.92 5.08
CA ALA A 169 7.22 10.70 4.85
C ALA A 169 6.82 10.85 3.38
N TYR A 170 6.14 9.84 2.83
CA TYR A 170 5.59 9.80 1.48
C TYR A 170 6.62 10.22 0.41
N ARG A 171 7.64 9.37 0.21
CA ARG A 171 8.84 9.58 -0.62
C ARG A 171 8.60 9.57 -2.15
N MET A 172 7.60 10.32 -2.62
CA MET A 172 7.13 10.27 -4.00
C MET A 172 8.19 10.64 -5.04
N ARG A 173 8.99 11.70 -4.80
CA ARG A 173 10.07 12.12 -5.70
C ARG A 173 11.16 11.06 -5.73
N SER A 174 11.59 10.59 -4.56
CA SER A 174 12.60 9.52 -4.43
C SER A 174 12.19 8.24 -5.19
N PHE A 175 10.92 7.84 -5.14
CA PHE A 175 10.44 6.69 -5.92
C PHE A 175 10.55 6.93 -7.43
N LEU A 176 10.14 8.11 -7.91
CA LEU A 176 10.24 8.45 -9.33
C LEU A 176 11.71 8.50 -9.80
N ASP A 177 12.61 9.06 -8.99
CA ASP A 177 14.05 9.12 -9.26
C ASP A 177 14.70 7.74 -9.31
N ALA A 178 14.22 6.81 -8.48
CA ALA A 178 14.63 5.40 -8.52
C ALA A 178 14.01 4.61 -9.69
N GLY A 179 13.27 5.25 -10.59
CA GLY A 179 12.62 4.61 -11.74
C GLY A 179 11.37 3.80 -11.39
N VAL A 180 10.86 3.96 -10.17
CA VAL A 180 9.67 3.25 -9.69
C VAL A 180 8.40 3.92 -10.21
N VAL A 181 7.43 3.11 -10.65
CA VAL A 181 6.12 3.63 -11.04
C VAL A 181 5.33 4.06 -9.81
N LEU A 182 4.72 5.24 -9.87
CA LEU A 182 4.02 5.85 -8.74
C LEU A 182 2.51 5.97 -9.02
N PRO A 183 1.72 4.89 -8.85
CA PRO A 183 0.27 5.01 -8.85
C PRO A 183 -0.23 5.62 -7.54
N GLY A 184 -0.88 6.78 -7.62
CA GLY A 184 -1.57 7.39 -6.48
C GLY A 184 -2.90 6.71 -6.17
N SER A 185 -3.37 6.83 -4.94
CA SER A 185 -4.73 6.47 -4.55
C SER A 185 -5.30 7.48 -3.54
N SER A 186 -6.61 7.46 -3.31
CA SER A 186 -7.23 8.26 -2.24
C SER A 186 -7.35 7.48 -0.93
N ASP A 187 -7.42 6.15 -0.96
CA ASP A 187 -7.87 5.32 0.19
C ASP A 187 -9.24 5.76 0.75
N ALA A 188 -10.12 6.26 -0.11
CA ALA A 188 -11.48 6.62 0.29
C ALA A 188 -12.21 5.43 0.93
N PRO A 189 -13.00 5.65 2.00
CA PRO A 189 -13.41 6.95 2.53
C PRO A 189 -12.53 7.47 3.68
N VAL A 190 -11.27 7.01 3.83
CA VAL A 190 -10.40 7.45 4.94
C VAL A 190 -10.08 8.94 4.86
N VAL A 191 -9.85 9.45 3.65
CA VAL A 191 -9.69 10.87 3.32
C VAL A 191 -10.56 11.23 2.12
N ALA A 192 -10.68 12.53 1.82
CA ALA A 192 -11.46 12.99 0.67
C ALA A 192 -10.95 12.38 -0.65
N SER A 193 -11.88 12.01 -1.54
CA SER A 193 -11.55 11.35 -2.82
C SER A 193 -11.31 12.31 -3.98
N ASP A 194 -11.07 13.60 -3.71
CA ASP A 194 -10.90 14.61 -4.75
C ASP A 194 -9.50 14.50 -5.40
N PRO A 195 -9.41 14.16 -6.70
CA PRO A 195 -8.13 13.98 -7.38
C PRO A 195 -7.37 15.29 -7.57
N LEU A 196 -8.04 16.44 -7.70
CA LEU A 196 -7.39 17.75 -7.84
C LEU A 196 -6.74 18.15 -6.52
N LEU A 197 -7.42 17.91 -5.40
CA LEU A 197 -6.83 18.12 -4.08
C LEU A 197 -5.67 17.15 -3.82
N SER A 198 -5.75 15.91 -4.30
CA SER A 198 -4.61 14.99 -4.22
C SER A 198 -3.42 15.52 -5.02
N ILE A 199 -3.63 16.03 -6.25
CA ILE A 199 -2.57 16.62 -7.07
C ILE A 199 -1.97 17.84 -6.36
N HIS A 200 -2.82 18.73 -5.85
CA HIS A 200 -2.40 19.89 -5.08
C HIS A 200 -1.47 19.51 -3.93
N ASP A 201 -1.83 18.50 -3.14
CA ASP A 201 -1.05 18.09 -1.98
C ASP A 201 0.28 17.42 -2.36
N MET A 202 0.30 16.63 -3.43
CA MET A 202 1.52 16.00 -3.95
C MET A 202 2.54 17.03 -4.46
N VAL A 203 2.05 18.15 -5.00
CA VAL A 203 2.90 19.25 -5.49
C VAL A 203 3.35 20.16 -4.35
N ASN A 204 2.44 20.56 -3.48
CA ASN A 204 2.69 21.62 -2.50
C ASN A 204 3.25 21.09 -1.17
N ARG A 205 3.06 19.81 -0.84
CA ARG A 205 3.68 19.15 0.32
C ARG A 205 3.46 19.89 1.65
N ARG A 206 2.21 20.31 1.90
CA ARG A 206 1.80 21.01 3.14
C ARG A 206 0.73 20.25 3.91
N THR A 207 0.80 20.33 5.23
CA THR A 207 -0.22 19.81 6.15
C THR A 207 -1.43 20.75 6.23
N ALA A 208 -2.48 20.37 6.96
CA ALA A 208 -3.66 21.22 7.17
C ALA A 208 -3.29 22.54 7.88
N SER A 209 -2.37 22.50 8.85
CA SER A 209 -1.84 23.70 9.51
C SER A 209 -0.91 24.55 8.63
N GLY A 210 -0.57 24.08 7.42
CA GLY A 210 0.34 24.73 6.49
C GLY A 210 1.82 24.39 6.72
N ALA A 211 2.14 23.52 7.68
CA ALA A 211 3.51 23.07 7.93
C ALA A 211 4.07 22.30 6.71
N PRO A 212 5.35 22.49 6.36
CA PRO A 212 5.97 21.70 5.31
C PRO A 212 6.19 20.26 5.76
N ILE A 213 5.88 19.30 4.91
CA ILE A 213 6.18 17.88 5.12
C ILE A 213 7.03 17.37 3.96
N GLY A 214 8.28 17.00 4.23
CA GLY A 214 9.26 16.52 3.22
C GLY A 214 9.17 17.27 1.89
N PRO A 215 9.48 18.58 1.84
CA PRO A 215 9.30 19.40 0.64
C PRO A 215 10.10 18.92 -0.57
N ASP A 216 11.26 18.28 -0.36
CA ASP A 216 12.08 17.70 -1.43
C ASP A 216 11.42 16.49 -2.12
N GLU A 217 10.34 15.97 -1.52
CA GLU A 217 9.53 14.88 -2.09
C GLU A 217 8.36 15.37 -2.95
N ALA A 218 8.30 16.68 -3.23
CA ALA A 218 7.35 17.25 -4.16
C ALA A 218 7.52 16.67 -5.56
N VAL A 219 6.40 16.40 -6.23
CA VAL A 219 6.38 16.01 -7.64
C VAL A 219 5.81 17.14 -8.48
N THR A 220 6.11 17.16 -9.77
CA THR A 220 5.52 18.13 -10.68
C THR A 220 4.02 17.88 -10.83
N ALA A 221 3.25 18.92 -11.18
CA ALA A 221 1.81 18.78 -11.45
C ALA A 221 1.52 17.74 -12.55
N ARG A 222 2.42 17.61 -13.52
CA ARG A 222 2.34 16.58 -14.57
C ARG A 222 2.53 15.18 -14.01
N GLU A 223 3.54 14.95 -13.18
CA GLU A 223 3.77 13.66 -12.51
C GLU A 223 2.61 13.30 -11.59
N ALA A 224 2.12 14.25 -10.79
CA ALA A 224 0.94 14.06 -9.94
C ALA A 224 -0.32 13.72 -10.76
N LEU A 225 -0.54 14.38 -11.90
CA LEU A 225 -1.63 14.05 -12.82
C LEU A 225 -1.48 12.64 -13.40
N TYR A 226 -0.26 12.17 -13.67
CA TYR A 226 -0.05 10.80 -14.10
C TYR A 226 -0.32 9.80 -12.98
N ALA A 227 0.07 10.12 -11.75
CA ALA A 227 -0.15 9.27 -10.59
C ALA A 227 -1.63 9.07 -10.28
N THR A 228 -2.47 10.09 -10.48
CA THR A 228 -3.93 10.01 -10.21
C THR A 228 -4.75 9.36 -11.33
N ARG A 229 -4.13 9.00 -12.46
CA ARG A 229 -4.82 8.24 -13.52
C ARG A 229 -5.00 6.79 -13.10
N SER A 230 -6.15 6.19 -13.44
CA SER A 230 -6.44 4.79 -13.13
C SER A 230 -5.31 3.86 -13.58
N VAL A 231 -4.81 3.04 -12.65
CA VAL A 231 -3.71 2.06 -12.81
C VAL A 231 -4.08 0.89 -13.73
N ARG A 232 -4.92 1.09 -14.76
CA ARG A 232 -5.18 0.09 -15.80
C ARG A 232 -4.08 0.02 -16.86
N ARG A 233 -3.09 0.92 -16.85
CA ARG A 233 -2.16 1.12 -17.99
C ARG A 233 -0.66 1.23 -17.66
N THR A 234 -0.14 0.62 -16.60
CA THR A 234 1.33 0.57 -16.41
C THR A 234 1.97 -0.58 -17.20
N ARG A 235 1.90 -0.49 -18.54
CA ARG A 235 2.64 -1.17 -19.64
C ARG A 235 1.64 -1.52 -20.75
N CYS A 236 1.38 -0.56 -21.61
CA CYS A 236 1.04 -0.89 -22.99
C CYS A 236 2.38 -1.01 -23.73
N THR A 237 2.93 -2.21 -23.81
CA THR A 237 4.06 -2.51 -24.70
C THR A 237 3.49 -2.68 -26.10
N ARG A 238 3.44 -1.59 -26.87
CA ARG A 238 3.65 -1.57 -28.32
C ARG A 238 3.77 -0.12 -28.76
N SER A 239 4.81 0.13 -29.56
CA SER A 239 5.08 1.34 -30.31
C SER A 239 3.79 1.99 -30.84
N GLY A 240 3.43 3.16 -30.31
CA GLY A 240 2.25 3.91 -30.72
C GLY A 240 2.03 5.11 -29.80
N SER A 241 1.99 6.29 -30.40
CA SER A 241 1.97 7.62 -29.79
C SER A 241 1.06 7.78 -28.55
N ARG A 242 1.60 8.42 -27.51
CA ARG A 242 1.02 8.64 -26.16
C ARG A 242 0.11 9.87 -26.03
N ALA A 243 -0.47 10.38 -27.12
CA ALA A 243 -1.41 11.50 -27.09
C ALA A 243 -2.84 11.01 -27.28
N LEU A 244 -3.83 11.82 -26.86
CA LEU A 244 -5.21 11.67 -27.31
C LEU A 244 -5.25 11.96 -28.81
N SER A 245 -4.90 10.95 -29.60
CA SER A 245 -5.04 10.92 -31.04
C SER A 245 -6.36 10.22 -31.38
N PRO A 246 -7.06 10.62 -32.45
CA PRO A 246 -8.23 9.90 -32.93
C PRO A 246 -7.89 8.41 -33.11
N GLY A 247 -8.58 7.52 -32.41
CA GLY A 247 -8.31 6.07 -32.40
C GLY A 247 -7.78 5.49 -31.09
N ALA A 248 -7.53 6.29 -30.05
CA ALA A 248 -7.21 5.78 -28.72
C ALA A 248 -8.45 5.17 -28.04
N CYS A 249 -8.31 3.99 -27.40
CA CYS A 249 -9.40 3.30 -26.70
C CYS A 249 -10.16 4.20 -25.72
N SER A 250 -11.44 4.44 -26.03
CA SER A 250 -12.40 5.09 -25.17
C SER A 250 -12.64 4.27 -23.90
N PRO A 251 -12.69 4.88 -22.70
CA PRO A 251 -13.25 4.19 -21.54
C PRO A 251 -14.75 4.02 -21.79
N THR A 252 -15.19 2.77 -21.97
CA THR A 252 -16.60 2.44 -22.09
C THR A 252 -17.33 2.84 -20.81
N SER A 253 -18.28 3.75 -20.95
CA SER A 253 -19.31 4.05 -19.97
C SER A 253 -20.10 2.78 -19.69
N GLN A 254 -20.10 2.30 -18.45
CA GLN A 254 -21.16 1.42 -17.98
C GLN A 254 -22.20 2.30 -17.30
N SER A 255 -23.41 2.23 -17.87
CA SER A 255 -24.68 2.79 -17.43
C SER A 255 -25.08 2.39 -16.02
#